data_AF-X0PGR0-F1
#
_entry.id   AF-X0PGR0-F1
#
_cell.length_a   1.000
_cell.length_b   1.000
_cell.length_c   1.000
_cell.angle_alpha   90.00
_cell.angle_beta   90.00
_cell.angle_gamma   90.00
#
_symmetry.space_group_name_H-M   'P 1'
#
loop_
_entity.id
_entity.type
_entity.pdbx_description
1 polymer ?
#
loop_
_entity_poly.entity_id
_entity_poly.type
_entity_poly.pdbx_seq_one_letter_code
_entity_poly.pdbx_strand_id
1 'polypeptide(L)'
;MNMTKFATKASITLGAALGLGLFVAQQPANAATWHKGTPSAVRGTWKTKSTSIGSGSTKQTAYDKVTIGKTAISDYAYTGKNKLGMKGTSAQYAVTGKYTYIIKAKISKKVTMTLHVKKTSSKVIVIGNGTKNTNPAKYYKA
;
A
#
# COMPACT_ATOMS: atom_id res chain seq x y z
N MET A 1 38.92 -40.84 -37.46
CA MET A 1 38.54 -42.17 -37.95
C MET A 1 37.28 -42.58 -37.20
N ASN A 2 36.11 -42.08 -37.59
CA ASN A 2 35.16 -42.56 -38.60
C ASN A 2 34.59 -43.97 -38.34
N MET A 3 33.24 -44.01 -38.39
CA MET A 3 32.30 -45.11 -38.73
C MET A 3 31.56 -45.80 -37.56
N THR A 4 30.27 -45.49 -37.29
CA THR A 4 28.98 -45.91 -37.94
C THR A 4 28.60 -47.37 -37.67
N LYS A 5 27.37 -47.84 -37.45
CA LYS A 5 25.93 -47.44 -37.54
C LYS A 5 25.16 -48.51 -36.70
N PHE A 6 23.92 -48.34 -36.24
CA PHE A 6 22.64 -48.65 -36.92
C PHE A 6 21.51 -48.12 -36.00
N ALA A 7 20.80 -47.04 -36.33
CA ALA A 7 19.61 -46.99 -37.20
C ALA A 7 18.40 -47.79 -36.68
N THR A 8 17.44 -47.08 -36.09
CA THR A 8 16.00 -47.41 -36.21
C THR A 8 15.26 -46.09 -36.43
N LYS A 9 14.68 -45.98 -37.62
CA LYS A 9 13.85 -44.87 -38.08
C LYS A 9 12.40 -45.13 -37.68
N ALA A 10 11.73 -44.11 -37.16
CA ALA A 10 10.29 -43.85 -37.33
C ALA A 10 10.00 -42.48 -36.69
N SER A 11 9.27 -41.53 -37.23
CA SER A 11 8.72 -41.25 -38.55
C SER A 11 8.46 -39.74 -38.52
N ILE A 12 8.77 -39.03 -39.60
CA ILE A 12 8.48 -37.60 -39.73
C ILE A 12 6.96 -37.45 -39.89
N THR A 13 6.30 -36.76 -38.95
CA THR A 13 5.03 -36.09 -39.24
C THR A 13 5.30 -34.60 -39.28
N LEU A 14 5.45 -34.11 -40.50
CA LEU A 14 5.57 -32.71 -40.85
C LEU A 14 4.21 -32.03 -40.62
N GLY A 15 3.98 -31.54 -39.40
CA GLY A 15 2.86 -30.66 -39.08
C GLY A 15 3.27 -29.21 -39.22
N ALA A 16 3.20 -28.66 -40.43
CA ALA A 16 3.30 -27.22 -40.64
C ALA A 16 2.04 -26.54 -40.07
N ALA A 17 2.05 -26.22 -38.78
CA ALA A 17 1.08 -25.31 -38.19
C ALA A 17 1.61 -23.87 -38.27
N LEU A 18 1.41 -23.24 -39.44
CA LEU A 18 1.39 -21.79 -39.55
C LEU A 18 0.09 -21.30 -38.87
N GLY A 19 0.12 -21.21 -37.54
CA GLY A 19 -0.97 -20.71 -36.72
C GLY A 19 -0.57 -19.39 -36.07
N LEU A 20 -0.97 -18.29 -36.72
CA LEU A 20 -0.95 -16.92 -36.21
C LEU A 20 -1.47 -16.86 -34.76
N GLY A 21 -0.59 -16.48 -33.84
CA GLY A 21 -0.94 -16.32 -32.41
C GLY A 21 -0.01 -15.36 -31.67
N LEU A 22 0.62 -14.41 -32.38
CA LEU A 22 1.40 -13.34 -31.78
C LEU A 22 0.49 -12.21 -31.29
N PHE A 23 -0.31 -12.47 -30.25
CA PHE A 23 -0.90 -11.40 -29.45
C PHE A 23 -0.89 -11.80 -27.98
N VAL A 24 0.31 -11.99 -27.43
CA VAL A 24 0.49 -11.77 -25.99
C VAL A 24 0.27 -10.27 -25.83
N ALA A 25 -0.95 -9.88 -25.46
CA ALA A 25 -1.25 -8.49 -25.10
C ALA A 25 -0.34 -8.14 -23.93
N GLN A 26 0.80 -7.52 -24.24
CA GLN A 26 1.76 -7.04 -23.27
C GLN A 26 1.04 -5.90 -22.55
N GLN A 27 0.38 -6.22 -21.44
CA GLN A 27 -0.29 -5.20 -20.63
C GLN A 27 0.76 -4.14 -20.31
N PRO A 28 0.54 -2.86 -20.68
CA PRO A 28 1.49 -1.83 -20.33
C PRO A 28 1.59 -1.80 -18.81
N ALA A 29 2.79 -2.07 -18.30
CA ALA A 29 3.14 -1.83 -16.91
C ALA A 29 3.12 -0.32 -16.70
N ASN A 30 1.93 0.23 -16.45
CA ASN A 30 1.76 1.66 -16.20
C ASN A 30 2.48 1.97 -14.88
N ALA A 31 3.65 2.61 -15.00
CA ALA A 31 4.38 3.09 -13.85
C ALA A 31 3.46 4.03 -13.05
N ALA A 32 3.32 3.77 -11.75
CA ALA A 32 2.50 4.62 -10.90
C ALA A 32 3.06 6.06 -10.91
N THR A 33 2.27 7.03 -11.36
CA THR A 33 2.64 8.44 -11.30
C THR A 33 2.63 8.91 -9.85
N TRP A 34 3.81 9.29 -9.34
CA TRP A 34 3.96 9.83 -7.98
C TRP A 34 3.94 11.35 -7.99
N HIS A 35 3.15 11.93 -7.08
CA HIS A 35 3.01 13.36 -6.89
C HIS A 35 3.65 13.79 -5.57
N LYS A 36 4.28 14.97 -5.56
CA LYS A 36 4.87 15.56 -4.36
C LYS A 36 3.78 15.96 -3.35
N GLY A 37 4.01 15.66 -2.07
CA GLY A 37 3.14 15.99 -0.96
C GLY A 37 2.09 14.91 -0.66
N THR A 38 0.95 15.34 -0.14
CA THR A 38 -0.21 14.48 0.14
C THR A 38 -1.45 14.95 -0.61
N PRO A 39 -2.43 14.08 -0.90
CA PRO A 39 -3.67 14.48 -1.55
C PRO A 39 -4.49 15.40 -0.64
N SER A 40 -4.92 16.56 -1.15
CA SER A 40 -5.72 17.54 -0.38
C SER A 40 -7.00 16.94 0.22
N ALA A 41 -7.62 16.01 -0.49
CA ALA A 41 -8.88 15.36 -0.11
C ALA A 41 -8.83 14.58 1.22
N VAL A 42 -7.64 14.18 1.68
CA VAL A 42 -7.45 13.36 2.90
C VAL A 42 -6.63 14.08 3.98
N ARG A 43 -6.25 15.33 3.76
CA ARG A 43 -5.51 16.12 4.76
C ARG A 43 -6.34 16.37 6.02
N GLY A 44 -5.65 16.45 7.16
CA GLY A 44 -6.23 16.72 8.47
C GLY A 44 -5.82 15.69 9.51
N THR A 45 -6.43 15.81 10.69
CA THR A 45 -6.22 14.89 11.81
C THR A 45 -7.41 13.93 11.90
N TRP A 46 -7.07 12.66 12.08
CA TRP A 46 -8.01 11.54 12.05
C TRP A 46 -7.71 10.62 13.24
N LYS A 47 -8.74 10.11 13.91
CA LYS A 47 -8.62 9.22 15.06
C LYS A 47 -9.48 7.98 14.90
N THR A 48 -9.02 6.81 15.34
CA THR A 48 -9.90 5.65 15.49
C THR A 48 -10.88 5.88 16.63
N LYS A 49 -11.90 5.02 16.76
CA LYS A 49 -12.73 5.04 17.96
C LYS A 49 -11.89 4.66 19.16
N SER A 50 -12.08 5.39 20.25
CA SER A 50 -11.49 5.05 21.55
C SER A 50 -12.01 3.71 22.05
N THR A 51 -11.10 2.90 22.57
CA THR A 51 -11.40 1.64 23.26
C THR A 51 -10.89 1.72 24.69
N SER A 52 -11.57 1.05 25.62
CA SER A 52 -11.07 0.90 26.98
C SER A 52 -10.26 -0.39 27.06
N ILE A 53 -9.03 -0.29 27.58
CA ILE A 53 -8.11 -1.40 27.80
C ILE A 53 -7.78 -1.49 29.30
N GLY A 54 -7.47 -2.70 29.80
CA GLY A 54 -7.25 -2.96 31.22
C GLY A 54 -8.53 -3.35 31.98
N SER A 55 -8.39 -3.65 33.27
CA SER A 55 -9.50 -4.11 34.14
C SER A 55 -9.53 -3.36 35.47
N GLY A 56 -10.72 -3.23 36.06
CA GLY A 56 -10.92 -2.54 37.34
C GLY A 56 -10.41 -1.09 37.32
N SER A 57 -9.59 -0.73 38.31
CA SER A 57 -8.99 0.61 38.47
C SER A 57 -7.88 0.92 37.45
N THR A 58 -7.45 -0.05 36.64
CA THR A 58 -6.37 0.12 35.64
C THR A 58 -6.87 0.47 34.24
N LYS A 59 -8.17 0.77 34.09
CA LYS A 59 -8.76 1.11 32.78
C LYS A 59 -8.10 2.33 32.15
N GLN A 60 -7.64 2.18 30.92
CA GLN A 60 -7.07 3.24 30.11
C GLN A 60 -7.78 3.34 28.76
N THR A 61 -7.74 4.51 28.15
CA THR A 61 -8.28 4.73 26.81
C THR A 61 -7.20 4.52 25.77
N ALA A 62 -7.46 3.70 24.75
CA ALA A 62 -6.58 3.48 23.62
C ALA A 62 -7.23 3.90 22.29
N TYR A 63 -6.46 4.58 21.44
CA TYR A 63 -6.87 4.97 20.08
C TYR A 63 -5.64 5.30 19.24
N ASP A 64 -5.78 5.27 17.92
CA ASP A 64 -4.76 5.72 16.98
C ASP A 64 -5.12 7.09 16.46
N LYS A 65 -4.11 7.92 16.20
CA LYS A 65 -4.27 9.24 15.61
C LYS A 65 -3.26 9.45 14.49
N VAL A 66 -3.80 9.71 13.30
CA VAL A 66 -3.03 10.04 12.11
C VAL A 66 -3.28 11.50 11.72
N THR A 67 -2.22 12.28 11.56
CA THR A 67 -2.28 13.63 10.97
C THR A 67 -1.61 13.61 9.61
N ILE A 68 -2.37 13.93 8.57
CA ILE A 68 -1.91 14.05 7.18
C ILE A 68 -1.78 15.53 6.84
N GLY A 69 -0.55 16.06 6.87
CA GLY A 69 -0.20 17.41 6.45
C GLY A 69 0.17 17.49 4.97
N LYS A 70 0.50 18.69 4.45
CA LYS A 70 0.83 18.89 3.02
C LYS A 70 2.04 18.06 2.55
N THR A 71 3.06 17.94 3.39
CA THR A 71 4.35 17.29 3.07
C THR A 71 4.82 16.32 4.15
N ALA A 72 4.02 16.09 5.19
CA ALA A 72 4.38 15.29 6.34
C ALA A 72 3.19 14.51 6.86
N ILE A 73 3.48 13.42 7.56
CA ILE A 73 2.50 12.53 8.18
C ILE A 73 2.98 12.22 9.58
N SER A 74 2.07 12.23 10.55
CA SER A 74 2.30 11.70 11.90
C SER A 74 1.32 10.57 12.15
N ASP A 75 1.79 9.46 12.67
CA ASP A 75 0.97 8.30 13.04
C ASP A 75 1.37 7.84 14.46
N TYR A 76 0.41 7.89 15.38
CA TYR A 76 0.64 7.58 16.79
C TYR A 76 -0.50 6.75 17.37
N ALA A 77 -0.15 5.66 18.04
CA ALA A 77 -1.02 4.95 18.97
C ALA A 77 -0.97 5.64 20.34
N TYR A 78 -2.12 5.80 20.97
CA TYR A 78 -2.30 6.38 22.29
C TYR A 78 -2.79 5.32 23.27
N THR A 79 -2.29 5.39 24.51
CA THR A 79 -2.74 4.56 25.64
C THR A 79 -2.67 5.40 26.90
N GLY A 80 -3.83 5.84 27.38
CA GLY A 80 -3.94 6.86 28.42
C GLY A 80 -3.21 8.15 28.00
N LYS A 81 -2.26 8.60 28.81
CA LYS A 81 -1.42 9.79 28.52
C LYS A 81 -0.21 9.47 27.63
N ASN A 82 0.09 8.18 27.42
CA ASN A 82 1.25 7.75 26.64
C ASN A 82 0.93 7.70 25.15
N LYS A 83 1.95 7.89 24.32
CA LYS A 83 1.85 7.70 22.87
C LYS A 83 3.12 7.07 22.32
N LEU A 84 2.96 6.22 21.30
CA LEU A 84 4.05 5.61 20.54
C LEU A 84 3.75 5.75 19.06
N GLY A 85 4.75 6.07 18.26
CA GLY A 85 4.56 6.22 16.83
C GLY A 85 5.67 6.99 16.14
N MET A 86 5.37 7.47 14.94
CA MET A 86 6.36 7.98 14.01
C MET A 86 5.86 9.22 13.27
N LYS A 87 6.82 10.03 12.83
CA LYS A 87 6.57 11.16 11.95
C LYS A 87 7.43 11.01 10.70
N GLY A 88 6.79 11.06 9.55
CA GLY A 88 7.43 11.09 8.25
C GLY A 88 7.35 12.47 7.60
N THR A 89 8.38 12.85 6.86
CA THR A 89 8.44 14.06 6.04
C THR A 89 8.64 13.70 4.56
N SER A 90 8.77 14.71 3.70
CA SER A 90 8.97 14.53 2.25
C SER A 90 7.93 13.58 1.64
N ALA A 91 6.67 13.77 2.02
CA ALA A 91 5.59 12.91 1.58
C ALA A 91 5.44 12.98 0.05
N GLN A 92 5.07 11.85 -0.53
CA GLN A 92 4.64 11.72 -1.92
C GLN A 92 3.48 10.74 -1.99
N TYR A 93 2.64 10.86 -3.00
CA TYR A 93 1.48 9.98 -3.14
C TYR A 93 1.27 9.53 -4.58
N ALA A 94 0.65 8.36 -4.73
CA ALA A 94 0.13 7.87 -6.00
C ALA A 94 -1.40 7.69 -5.87
N VAL A 95 -2.13 8.03 -6.94
CA VAL A 95 -3.56 7.75 -7.04
C VAL A 95 -3.72 6.31 -7.52
N THR A 96 -4.48 5.51 -6.77
CA THR A 96 -4.74 4.09 -7.12
C THR A 96 -6.20 3.81 -7.43
N GLY A 97 -7.07 4.80 -7.23
CA GLY A 97 -8.48 4.75 -7.56
C GLY A 97 -9.19 6.02 -7.13
N LYS A 98 -10.51 6.10 -7.37
CA LYS A 98 -11.32 7.24 -6.94
C LYS A 98 -11.20 7.44 -5.42
N TYR A 99 -10.66 8.60 -5.03
CA TYR A 99 -10.33 8.95 -3.64
C TYR A 99 -9.51 7.90 -2.87
N THR A 100 -8.72 7.10 -3.59
CA THR A 100 -7.87 6.05 -3.00
C THR A 100 -6.42 6.34 -3.37
N TYR A 101 -5.56 6.36 -2.36
CA TYR A 101 -4.20 6.85 -2.46
C TYR A 101 -3.24 5.91 -1.74
N ILE A 102 -2.02 5.78 -2.28
CA ILE A 102 -0.87 5.31 -1.51
C ILE A 102 -0.03 6.53 -1.18
N ILE A 103 0.27 6.74 0.10
CA ILE A 103 1.10 7.84 0.56
C ILE A 103 2.37 7.28 1.19
N LYS A 104 3.52 7.76 0.74
CA LYS A 104 4.84 7.41 1.29
C LYS A 104 5.45 8.64 1.95
N ALA A 105 6.09 8.46 3.11
CA ALA A 105 6.80 9.53 3.82
C ALA A 105 8.10 8.99 4.45
N LYS A 106 9.18 9.78 4.40
CA LYS A 106 10.49 9.41 4.96
C LYS A 106 10.49 9.64 6.47
N ILE A 107 10.71 8.59 7.25
CA ILE A 107 10.90 8.67 8.70
C ILE A 107 12.38 8.95 9.00
N SER A 108 13.26 8.27 8.28
CA SER A 108 14.71 8.46 8.31
C SER A 108 15.29 8.23 6.91
N LYS A 109 16.62 8.35 6.76
CA LYS A 109 17.29 8.18 5.45
C LYS A 109 16.96 6.85 4.76
N LYS A 110 16.77 5.76 5.52
CA LYS A 110 16.53 4.40 5.00
C LYS A 110 15.14 3.85 5.32
N VAL A 111 14.30 4.61 6.04
CA VAL A 111 12.99 4.13 6.50
C VAL A 111 11.89 5.00 5.93
N THR A 112 10.94 4.35 5.25
CA THR A 112 9.78 4.98 4.64
C THR A 112 8.50 4.39 5.21
N MET A 113 7.62 5.24 5.73
CA MET A 113 6.24 4.89 6.06
C MET A 113 5.43 4.79 4.77
N THR A 114 4.58 3.78 4.66
CA THR A 114 3.61 3.64 3.57
C THR A 114 2.21 3.51 4.16
N LEU A 115 1.30 4.41 3.78
CA LEU A 115 -0.11 4.39 4.12
C LEU A 115 -0.95 4.17 2.87
N HIS A 116 -1.94 3.30 2.97
CA HIS A 116 -3.01 3.16 2.00
C HIS A 116 -4.24 3.88 2.55
N VAL A 117 -4.69 4.93 1.87
CA VAL A 117 -5.76 5.80 2.36
C VAL A 117 -6.90 5.83 1.36
N LYS A 118 -8.11 5.48 1.83
CA LYS A 118 -9.36 5.63 1.07
C LYS A 118 -10.27 6.63 1.78
N LYS A 119 -10.64 7.70 1.09
CA LYS A 119 -11.67 8.61 1.60
C LYS A 119 -13.05 7.98 1.38
N THR A 120 -13.79 7.76 2.45
CA THR A 120 -15.17 7.28 2.40
C THR A 120 -16.17 8.43 2.51
N SER A 121 -15.86 9.46 3.30
CA SER A 121 -16.66 10.69 3.38
C SER A 121 -15.81 11.90 3.79
N SER A 122 -16.42 13.06 4.00
CA SER A 122 -15.72 14.22 4.59
C SER A 122 -15.29 13.99 6.05
N LYS A 123 -15.94 13.05 6.75
CA LYS A 123 -15.73 12.76 8.18
C LYS A 123 -15.05 11.42 8.44
N VAL A 124 -14.88 10.57 7.43
CA VAL A 124 -14.33 9.22 7.59
C VAL A 124 -13.32 8.91 6.49
N ILE A 125 -12.19 8.33 6.88
CA ILE A 125 -11.23 7.68 5.98
C ILE A 125 -10.93 6.27 6.48
N VAL A 126 -10.48 5.40 5.58
CA VAL A 126 -9.91 4.09 5.92
C VAL A 126 -8.41 4.17 5.67
N ILE A 127 -7.61 3.77 6.65
CA ILE A 127 -6.15 3.74 6.56
C ILE A 127 -5.69 2.31 6.83
N GLY A 128 -4.87 1.77 5.93
CA GLY A 128 -4.08 0.56 6.19
C GLY A 128 -2.58 0.85 6.01
N ASN A 129 -1.75 -0.03 6.55
CA ASN A 129 -0.32 0.21 6.73
C ASN A 129 0.54 -0.77 5.91
N GLY A 130 1.75 -0.33 5.59
CA GLY A 130 2.76 -1.15 4.91
C GLY A 130 2.47 -1.36 3.42
N THR A 131 3.34 -2.11 2.75
CA THR A 131 3.25 -2.36 1.29
C THR A 131 2.12 -3.29 0.89
N LYS A 132 1.63 -4.11 1.82
CA LYS A 132 0.54 -5.07 1.61
C LYS A 132 -0.83 -4.53 2.06
N ASN A 133 -0.93 -3.26 2.44
CA ASN A 133 -2.16 -2.65 2.97
C ASN A 133 -2.78 -3.49 4.10
N THR A 134 -1.99 -3.84 5.11
CA THR A 134 -2.45 -4.64 6.23
C THR A 134 -3.25 -3.80 7.22
N ASN A 135 -4.19 -4.44 7.92
CA ASN A 135 -4.97 -3.87 9.03
C ASN A 135 -5.71 -2.56 8.69
N PRO A 136 -6.53 -2.52 7.61
CA PRO A 136 -7.31 -1.33 7.30
C PRO A 136 -8.31 -1.01 8.42
N ALA A 137 -8.20 0.18 8.98
CA ALA A 137 -9.08 0.66 10.05
C ALA A 137 -9.79 1.96 9.66
N LYS A 138 -10.99 2.18 10.22
CA LYS A 138 -11.74 3.43 10.05
C LYS A 138 -11.19 4.48 11.02
N TYR A 139 -10.84 5.64 10.46
CA TYR A 139 -10.52 6.83 11.20
C TYR A 139 -11.56 7.90 10.94
N TYR A 140 -11.89 8.63 12.00
CA TYR A 140 -12.89 9.68 12.03
C TYR A 140 -12.18 11.02 12.18
N LYS A 141 -12.74 12.07 11.59
CA LYS A 141 -12.21 13.43 11.75
C LYS A 141 -12.09 13.75 13.25
N ALA A 142 -10.89 14.15 13.67
CA ALA A 142 -10.58 14.36 15.08
C ALA A 142 -11.21 15.63 15.64
#